data_AF-A0A1B0GAK1-F1
#
_entry.id   AF-A0A1B0GAK1-F1
#
_cell.length_a   1.000
_cell.length_b   1.000
_cell.length_c   1.000
_cell.angle_alpha   90.00
_cell.angle_beta   90.00
_cell.angle_gamma   90.00
#
_symmetry.space_group_name_H-M   'P 1'
#
loop_
_entity.id
_entity.type
_entity.pdbx_description
1 polymer ?
#
loop_
_entity_poly.entity_id
_entity_poly.type
_entity_poly.pdbx_seq_one_letter_code
_entity_poly.pdbx_strand_id
1 'polypeptide(L)'
;MQKKLADYLQALIEHRDDALYEYYEPHALMMSDEIVVIMGILVGLNVIDCNLCVKEEDLDSQQGVIDFSLYLCSSSRNNDGDDDEDTNQILDANGQGNMIAVLDQKNYIEELNRHLK
;
A
#
# COMPACT_ATOMS: atom_id res chain seq x y z
N MET A 1 14.56 1.60 2.03
CA MET A 1 14.25 0.50 2.97
C MET A 1 15.38 -0.54 2.97
N GLN A 2 15.65 -1.22 4.08
CA GLN A 2 16.86 -2.07 4.25
C GLN A 2 16.79 -3.45 3.58
N LYS A 3 15.60 -3.94 3.18
CA LYS A 3 15.41 -5.30 2.63
C LYS A 3 15.92 -6.40 3.57
N LYS A 4 15.68 -6.21 4.87
CA LYS A 4 16.15 -7.05 5.98
C LYS A 4 15.04 -7.57 6.88
N LEU A 5 13.78 -7.42 6.48
CA LEU A 5 12.63 -7.77 7.31
C LEU A 5 12.62 -9.26 7.70
N ALA A 6 12.90 -10.15 6.73
CA ALA A 6 13.03 -11.58 6.99
C ALA A 6 14.18 -11.89 7.96
N ASP A 7 15.35 -11.26 7.75
CA ASP A 7 16.53 -11.47 8.60
C ASP A 7 16.28 -11.03 10.05
N TYR A 8 15.57 -9.92 10.26
CA TYR A 8 15.21 -9.45 11.61
C TYR A 8 14.19 -10.38 12.28
N LEU A 9 13.19 -10.86 11.53
CA LEU A 9 12.23 -11.81 12.09
C LEU A 9 12.92 -13.13 12.44
N GLN A 10 13.85 -13.61 11.61
CA GLN A 10 14.64 -14.80 11.90
C GLN A 10 15.43 -14.65 13.21
N ALA A 11 16.12 -13.52 13.41
CA ALA A 11 16.86 -13.28 14.65
C ALA A 11 15.95 -13.30 15.90
N LEU A 12 14.71 -12.81 15.79
CA LEU A 12 13.74 -12.87 16.88
C LEU A 12 13.29 -14.32 17.17
N ILE A 13 13.08 -15.14 16.13
CA ILE A 13 12.66 -16.54 16.29
C ILE A 13 13.80 -17.43 16.80
N GLU A 14 15.06 -17.15 16.43
CA GLU A 14 16.23 -17.84 16.99
C GLU A 14 16.39 -17.62 18.50
N HIS A 15 15.90 -16.49 19.00
CA HIS A 15 15.89 -16.14 20.43
C HIS A 15 14.47 -16.15 21.04
N ARG A 16 13.53 -16.90 20.45
CA ARG A 16 12.11 -16.90 20.82
C ARG A 16 11.87 -17.13 22.31
N ASP A 17 12.54 -18.12 22.89
CA ASP A 17 12.29 -18.54 24.27
C ASP A 17 12.84 -17.52 25.30
N ASP A 18 13.81 -16.69 24.91
CA ASP A 18 14.41 -15.67 25.79
C ASP A 18 13.85 -14.26 25.54
N ALA A 19 13.55 -13.93 24.27
CA ALA A 19 13.20 -12.57 23.85
C ALA A 19 11.70 -12.36 23.61
N LEU A 20 10.96 -13.42 23.24
CA LEU A 20 9.54 -13.31 22.87
C LEU A 20 8.60 -13.88 23.94
N TYR A 21 9.10 -14.77 24.81
CA TYR A 21 8.29 -15.46 25.81
C TYR A 21 7.55 -14.52 26.78
N GLU A 22 8.12 -13.38 27.15
CA GLU A 22 7.46 -12.39 28.03
C GLU A 22 6.35 -11.59 27.30
N TYR A 23 6.39 -11.53 25.97
CA TYR A 23 5.52 -10.67 25.16
C TYR A 23 4.41 -11.46 24.44
N TYR A 24 4.58 -12.77 24.26
CA TYR A 24 3.68 -13.60 23.48
C TYR A 24 3.18 -14.81 24.29
N GLU A 25 1.88 -15.03 24.21
CA GLU A 25 1.26 -16.25 24.74
C GLU A 25 1.77 -17.51 24.03
N PRO A 26 1.79 -18.68 24.69
CA PRO A 26 2.32 -19.91 24.10
C PRO A 26 1.64 -20.34 22.77
N HIS A 27 0.37 -19.95 22.58
CA HIS A 27 -0.40 -20.24 21.37
C HIS A 27 -0.34 -19.12 20.32
N ALA A 28 0.45 -18.06 20.53
CA ALA A 28 0.63 -17.01 19.54
C ALA A 28 1.43 -17.53 18.34
N LEU A 29 1.18 -16.96 17.16
CA LEU A 29 1.89 -17.34 15.93
C LEU A 29 3.41 -17.23 16.08
N MET A 30 3.90 -16.18 16.77
CA MET A 30 5.33 -15.98 17.04
C MET A 30 5.96 -17.08 17.91
N MET A 31 5.15 -17.79 18.69
CA MET A 31 5.56 -18.93 19.53
C MET A 31 5.37 -20.29 18.82
N SER A 32 4.68 -20.29 17.67
CA SER A 32 4.37 -21.49 16.89
C SER A 32 5.47 -21.83 15.89
N ASP A 33 5.62 -23.11 15.55
CA ASP A 33 6.51 -23.56 14.48
C ASP A 33 6.00 -23.12 13.09
N GLU A 34 4.75 -22.70 12.97
CA GLU A 34 4.16 -22.18 11.72
C GLU A 34 4.76 -20.83 11.28
N ILE A 35 5.41 -20.09 12.19
CA ILE A 35 6.04 -18.79 11.87
C ILE A 35 7.07 -18.89 10.75
N VAL A 36 7.69 -20.06 10.56
CA VAL A 36 8.68 -20.31 9.51
C VAL A 36 8.09 -20.13 8.11
N VAL A 37 6.77 -20.33 7.93
CA VAL A 37 6.07 -20.09 6.67
C VAL A 37 6.04 -18.60 6.36
N ILE A 38 5.70 -17.77 7.35
CA ILE A 38 5.71 -16.31 7.20
C ILE A 38 7.13 -15.82 6.91
N MET A 39 8.14 -16.33 7.62
CA MET A 39 9.54 -15.99 7.32
C MET A 39 9.90 -16.32 5.88
N GLY A 40 9.54 -17.50 5.39
CA GLY A 40 9.78 -17.93 4.01
C GLY A 40 9.14 -16.99 2.97
N ILE A 41 7.92 -16.51 3.25
CA ILE A 41 7.23 -15.53 2.39
C ILE A 41 7.95 -14.19 2.41
N LEU A 42 8.42 -13.73 3.58
CA LEU A 42 9.11 -12.44 3.73
C LEU A 42 10.46 -12.40 3.00
N VAL A 43 11.12 -13.53 2.77
CA VAL A 43 12.32 -13.60 1.90
C VAL A 43 12.02 -13.08 0.50
N GLY A 44 10.80 -13.29 -0.01
CA GLY A 44 10.35 -12.76 -1.29
C GLY A 44 10.35 -11.23 -1.37
N LEU A 45 10.24 -10.54 -0.23
CA LEU A 45 10.31 -9.07 -0.19
C LEU A 45 11.71 -8.53 -0.44
N ASN A 46 12.76 -9.36 -0.32
CA ASN A 46 14.15 -8.92 -0.51
C ASN A 46 14.44 -8.48 -1.96
N VAL A 47 13.65 -8.94 -2.93
CA VAL A 47 13.79 -8.53 -4.35
C VAL A 47 12.95 -7.31 -4.71
N ILE A 48 12.02 -6.90 -3.83
CA ILE A 48 11.15 -5.75 -4.08
C ILE A 48 11.92 -4.47 -3.75
N ASP A 49 11.80 -3.48 -4.63
CA ASP A 49 12.35 -2.14 -4.40
C ASP A 49 11.27 -1.20 -3.88
N CYS A 50 11.11 -1.17 -2.55
CA CYS A 50 10.18 -0.27 -1.88
C CYS A 50 10.90 0.98 -1.40
N ASN A 51 10.47 2.14 -1.89
CA ASN A 51 10.85 3.44 -1.36
C ASN A 51 9.70 3.99 -0.49
N LEU A 52 9.68 3.61 0.78
CA LEU A 52 8.73 4.11 1.77
C LEU A 52 9.35 5.32 2.47
N CYS A 53 8.70 6.47 2.39
CA CYS A 53 9.12 7.70 3.05
C CYS A 53 8.66 7.69 4.50
N VAL A 54 9.56 7.37 5.43
CA VAL A 54 9.24 7.33 6.87
C VAL A 54 9.50 8.69 7.55
N LYS A 55 10.24 9.57 6.88
CA LYS A 55 10.53 10.91 7.41
C LYS A 55 9.29 11.78 7.27
N GLU A 56 8.91 12.44 8.35
CA GLU A 56 7.80 13.41 8.41
C GLU A 56 6.39 12.81 8.35
N GLU A 57 6.26 11.48 8.31
CA GLU A 57 4.95 10.82 8.48
C GLU A 57 4.59 10.68 9.96
N ASP A 58 3.36 11.06 10.30
CA ASP A 58 2.74 10.77 11.59
C ASP A 58 2.17 9.35 11.56
N LEU A 59 2.97 8.38 12.02
CA LEU A 59 2.61 6.96 12.10
C LEU A 59 1.63 6.65 13.24
N ASP A 60 1.36 7.60 14.15
CA ASP A 60 0.41 7.40 15.25
C ASP A 60 -1.04 7.57 14.76
N SER A 61 -1.22 8.16 13.56
CA SER A 61 -2.51 8.32 12.90
C SER A 61 -2.63 7.44 11.65
N GLN A 62 -3.79 6.82 11.44
CA GLN A 62 -4.05 6.13 10.18
C GLN A 62 -4.11 7.18 9.06
N GLN A 63 -3.39 6.95 7.96
CA GLN A 63 -3.53 7.77 6.75
C GLN A 63 -4.92 7.51 6.14
N GLY A 64 -5.92 8.21 6.66
CA GLY A 64 -7.34 7.93 6.42
C GLY A 64 -7.90 8.51 5.13
N VAL A 65 -7.08 9.21 4.35
CA VAL A 65 -7.52 9.88 3.13
C VAL A 65 -6.53 9.60 2.01
N ILE A 66 -7.00 8.83 1.03
CA ILE A 66 -6.36 8.71 -0.28
C ILE A 66 -6.79 9.93 -1.09
N ASP A 67 -5.85 10.81 -1.44
CA ASP A 67 -6.16 11.97 -2.28
C ASP A 67 -6.38 11.53 -3.74
N PHE A 68 -7.65 11.35 -4.10
CA PHE A 68 -8.06 11.04 -5.47
C PHE A 68 -8.15 12.28 -6.37
N SER A 69 -7.89 13.50 -5.86
CA SER A 69 -8.07 14.74 -6.64
C SER A 69 -7.25 14.77 -7.93
N LEU A 70 -6.09 14.11 -7.96
CA LEU A 70 -5.25 13.93 -9.15
C LEU A 70 -5.95 13.11 -10.25
N TYR A 71 -6.87 12.21 -9.88
CA TYR A 71 -7.63 11.35 -10.80
C TYR A 71 -9.06 11.82 -11.03
N LEU A 72 -9.58 12.67 -10.14
CA LEU A 72 -10.85 13.38 -10.30
C LEU A 72 -10.68 14.66 -11.14
N CYS A 73 -9.61 14.75 -11.94
CA CYS A 73 -9.37 15.85 -12.85
C CYS A 73 -10.64 16.07 -13.67
N SER A 74 -11.37 17.13 -13.30
CA SER A 74 -12.68 17.40 -13.86
C SER A 74 -12.53 17.55 -15.36
N SER A 75 -13.39 16.89 -16.13
CA SER A 75 -13.55 17.15 -17.57
C SER A 75 -14.00 18.59 -17.89
N SER A 76 -13.81 19.56 -16.98
CA SER A 76 -14.02 20.99 -17.21
C SER A 76 -12.81 21.65 -17.87
N ARG A 77 -12.22 20.98 -18.86
CA ARG A 77 -11.42 21.62 -19.90
C ARG A 77 -11.96 21.09 -21.21
N ASN A 78 -12.83 21.91 -21.82
CA ASN A 78 -13.46 21.79 -23.13
C ASN A 78 -14.97 21.49 -23.06
N ASN A 79 -15.77 22.51 -22.77
CA ASN A 79 -17.03 22.68 -23.50
C ASN A 79 -17.33 24.16 -23.70
N ASP A 80 -16.54 24.79 -24.57
CA ASP A 80 -17.09 25.89 -25.38
C ASP A 80 -17.96 25.22 -26.46
N GLY A 81 -19.28 25.35 -26.32
CA GLY A 81 -20.23 25.14 -27.41
C GLY A 81 -21.14 23.91 -27.30
N ASP A 82 -22.44 24.21 -27.31
CA ASP A 82 -23.58 23.43 -27.79
C ASP A 82 -24.00 22.13 -27.08
N ASP A 83 -25.18 22.27 -26.46
CA ASP A 83 -26.40 21.50 -26.68
C ASP A 83 -26.47 19.97 -26.50
N ASP A 84 -27.60 19.61 -25.87
CA ASP A 84 -28.35 18.35 -25.91
C ASP A 84 -27.99 17.20 -24.95
N GLU A 85 -28.67 17.25 -23.79
CA GLU A 85 -29.48 16.20 -23.11
C GLU A 85 -29.01 14.73 -22.97
N ASP A 86 -27.79 14.33 -23.34
CA ASP A 86 -27.37 12.91 -23.25
C ASP A 86 -26.27 12.60 -22.20
N THR A 87 -25.98 13.53 -21.29
CA THR A 87 -24.80 13.44 -20.38
C THR A 87 -25.00 12.51 -19.16
N ASN A 88 -26.18 11.92 -18.96
CA ASN A 88 -26.47 11.10 -17.77
C ASN A 88 -26.18 9.59 -17.90
N GLN A 89 -25.58 9.12 -19.01
CA GLN A 89 -25.26 7.69 -19.20
C GLN A 89 -23.76 7.35 -19.33
N ILE A 90 -22.85 8.32 -19.20
CA ILE A 90 -21.39 8.08 -19.30
C ILE A 90 -20.68 8.25 -17.95
N LEU A 91 -21.36 7.89 -16.85
CA LEU A 91 -20.75 7.92 -15.51
C LEU A 91 -20.38 6.52 -14.99
N ASP A 92 -20.93 5.45 -15.55
CA ASP A 92 -20.83 4.11 -14.92
C ASP A 92 -19.76 3.17 -15.48
N ALA A 93 -19.08 3.50 -16.60
CA ALA A 93 -18.12 2.58 -17.20
C ALA A 93 -16.63 3.00 -17.04
N ASN A 94 -16.33 4.30 -17.06
CA ASN A 94 -14.94 4.78 -17.02
C ASN A 94 -14.45 5.16 -15.61
N GLY A 95 -15.35 5.41 -14.65
CA GLY A 95 -14.98 5.75 -13.27
C GLY A 95 -14.57 4.53 -12.43
N GLN A 96 -15.23 3.38 -12.60
CA GLN A 96 -14.95 2.17 -11.83
C GLN A 96 -13.64 1.49 -12.26
N GLY A 97 -13.33 1.48 -13.57
CA GLY A 97 -12.08 0.93 -14.09
C GLY A 97 -10.84 1.70 -13.61
N ASN A 98 -10.94 3.03 -13.54
CA ASN A 98 -9.90 3.88 -12.94
C ASN A 98 -9.77 3.61 -11.44
N MET A 99 -10.86 3.40 -10.72
CA MET A 99 -10.81 3.13 -9.27
C MET A 99 -10.08 1.82 -8.93
N ILE A 100 -10.29 0.76 -9.72
CA ILE A 100 -9.58 -0.53 -9.57
C ILE A 100 -8.07 -0.35 -9.81
N ALA A 101 -7.69 0.46 -10.79
CA ALA A 101 -6.30 0.78 -11.07
C ALA A 101 -5.67 1.72 -10.00
N VAL A 102 -6.46 2.47 -9.24
CA VAL A 102 -5.97 3.35 -8.15
C VAL A 102 -5.90 2.62 -6.80
N LEU A 103 -6.70 1.57 -6.59
CA LEU A 103 -6.51 0.64 -5.47
C LEU A 103 -5.23 -0.20 -5.61
N ASP A 104 -4.63 -0.25 -6.81
CA ASP A 104 -3.28 -0.76 -7.00
C ASP A 104 -2.24 0.25 -6.50
N GLN A 105 -1.69 -0.04 -5.32
CA GLN A 105 -0.74 0.79 -4.59
C GLN A 105 0.50 1.15 -5.44
N LYS A 106 0.88 0.29 -6.39
CA LYS A 106 2.00 0.52 -7.30
C LYS A 106 1.69 1.64 -8.30
N ASN A 107 0.51 1.61 -8.91
CA ASN A 107 0.09 2.58 -9.92
C ASN A 107 -0.11 3.99 -9.31
N TYR A 108 -0.60 4.07 -8.07
CA TYR A 108 -0.69 5.33 -7.32
C TYR A 108 0.68 6.02 -7.14
N ILE A 109 1.68 5.26 -6.70
CA ILE A 109 3.05 5.75 -6.48
C ILE A 109 3.70 6.20 -7.80
N GLU A 110 3.47 5.48 -8.90
CA GLU A 110 4.02 5.82 -10.22
C GLU A 110 3.50 7.16 -10.74
N GLU A 111 2.21 7.44 -10.56
CA GLU A 111 1.58 8.68 -11.05
C GLU A 111 1.95 9.91 -10.20
N LEU A 112 2.09 9.76 -8.88
CA LEU A 112 2.57 10.82 -8.00
C LEU A 112 4.00 11.25 -8.37
N ASN A 113 4.89 10.30 -8.65
CA ASN A 113 6.27 10.58 -9.06
C ASN A 113 6.38 11.26 -10.43
N ARG A 114 5.37 11.08 -11.30
CA ARG A 114 5.32 11.75 -12.62
C ARG A 114 5.12 13.26 -12.49
N HIS A 115 4.36 13.71 -11.50
CA HIS A 115 4.01 15.11 -11.27
C HIS A 115 5.07 15.91 -10.47
N LEU A 116 6.10 15.23 -9.97
CA LEU A 116 7.20 15.83 -9.21
C LEU A 116 8.44 16.18 -10.08
N LYS A 117 8.34 16.05 -11.41
CA LYS A 117 9.38 16.45 -12.38
C LYS A 117 8.98 17.73 -13.11
#